data_AF-A0A4Q3VSJ5-F1
#
_entry.id   AF-A0A4Q3VSJ5-F1
#
_cell.length_a   1.000
_cell.length_b   1.000
_cell.length_c   1.000
_cell.angle_alpha   90.00
_cell.angle_beta   90.00
_cell.angle_gamma   90.00
#
_symmetry.space_group_name_H-M   'P 1'
#
loop_
_entity.id
_entity.type
_entity.pdbx_description
1 polymer ?
#
loop_
_entity_poly.entity_id
_entity_poly.type
_entity_poly.pdbx_seq_one_letter_code
_entity_poly.pdbx_strand_id
1 'polypeptide(L)'
;MRLNDKIAYDLELFGYFTLNIVWSKDRTKIAEINYIQPWKVRYASESEIEGVQDFLISNDWTNTKKFPPKRYREFNQKDTKEPNQILYVKEYRPTLSDYYVQPYYISARYWIETSYEISVWHLSNIRNGFSPQLHINFVGPVPPPEKMKEFVSRLNKEFSGSRKAGGNAITFSGSKDTAPTITPIPLNSMDEKY
;
A
#
# COMPACT_ATOMS: atom_id res chain seq x y z
N MET A 1 -21.81 1.46 -9.33
CA MET A 1 -21.02 2.70 -9.41
C MET A 1 -21.11 3.24 -10.83
N ARG A 2 -21.67 4.44 -11.01
CA ARG A 2 -21.86 5.08 -12.32
C ARG A 2 -20.51 5.53 -12.89
N LEU A 3 -20.45 5.85 -14.18
CA LEU A 3 -19.22 6.35 -14.82
C LEU A 3 -18.66 7.58 -14.10
N ASN A 4 -19.53 8.53 -13.75
CA ASN A 4 -19.15 9.77 -13.06
C ASN A 4 -18.48 9.49 -11.70
N ASP A 5 -19.03 8.55 -10.93
CA ASP A 5 -18.46 8.17 -9.64
C ASP A 5 -17.05 7.59 -9.82
N LYS A 6 -16.83 6.78 -10.87
CA LYS A 6 -15.53 6.17 -11.16
C LYS A 6 -14.47 7.20 -11.52
N ILE A 7 -14.78 8.11 -12.43
CA ILE A 7 -13.82 9.13 -12.86
C ILE A 7 -13.52 10.12 -11.73
N ALA A 8 -14.51 10.48 -10.92
CA ALA A 8 -14.32 11.37 -9.77
C ALA A 8 -13.40 10.71 -8.73
N TYR A 9 -13.65 9.44 -8.43
CA TYR A 9 -12.83 8.69 -7.47
C TYR A 9 -11.40 8.46 -7.98
N ASP A 10 -11.22 8.15 -9.27
CA ASP A 10 -9.88 8.01 -9.86
C ASP A 10 -9.10 9.32 -9.84
N LEU A 11 -9.77 10.45 -10.11
CA LEU A 11 -9.16 11.78 -10.02
C LEU A 11 -8.71 12.08 -8.59
N GLU A 12 -9.55 11.81 -7.59
CA GLU A 12 -9.22 12.00 -6.17
C GLU A 12 -8.08 11.07 -5.71
N LEU A 13 -8.10 9.80 -6.13
CA LEU A 13 -7.13 8.82 -5.65
C LEU A 13 -5.77 8.95 -6.37
N PHE A 14 -5.80 9.04 -7.70
CA PHE A 14 -4.61 8.98 -8.57
C PHE A 14 -4.20 10.32 -9.18
N GLY A 15 -5.10 11.32 -9.20
CA GLY A 15 -4.85 12.61 -9.85
C GLY A 15 -5.11 12.61 -11.37
N TYR A 16 -5.65 11.51 -11.91
CA TYR A 16 -6.01 11.39 -13.32
C TYR A 16 -7.04 10.27 -13.54
N PHE A 17 -7.75 10.31 -14.66
CA PHE A 17 -8.62 9.22 -15.12
C PHE A 17 -8.46 8.97 -16.62
N THR A 18 -8.87 7.79 -17.06
CA THR A 18 -8.74 7.37 -18.47
C THR A 18 -10.05 6.84 -19.02
N LEU A 19 -10.40 7.26 -20.25
CA LEU A 19 -11.60 6.82 -20.96
C LEU A 19 -11.23 6.36 -22.37
N ASN A 20 -11.89 5.31 -22.86
CA ASN A 20 -11.89 4.96 -24.28
C ASN A 20 -13.07 5.65 -24.96
N ILE A 21 -12.77 6.53 -25.90
CA ILE A 21 -13.74 7.22 -26.73
C ILE A 21 -13.89 6.44 -28.03
N VAL A 22 -15.10 5.96 -28.29
CA VAL A 22 -15.42 5.19 -29.49
C VAL A 22 -16.19 6.08 -30.45
N TRP A 23 -15.64 6.33 -31.63
CA TRP A 23 -16.30 7.06 -32.70
C TRP A 23 -17.34 6.19 -33.41
N SER A 24 -18.39 6.82 -33.92
CA SER A 24 -19.36 6.19 -34.81
C SER A 24 -18.68 5.63 -36.06
N LYS A 25 -19.35 4.71 -36.77
CA LYS A 25 -18.80 4.08 -37.98
C LYS A 25 -18.41 5.10 -39.06
N ASP A 26 -19.18 6.19 -39.14
CA ASP A 26 -18.98 7.33 -40.05
C ASP A 26 -18.01 8.41 -39.50
N ARG A 27 -17.46 8.23 -38.29
CA ARG A 27 -16.47 9.14 -37.66
C ARG A 27 -16.93 10.57 -37.41
N THR A 28 -18.25 10.82 -37.41
CA THR A 28 -18.82 12.16 -37.25
C THR A 28 -19.16 12.48 -35.80
N LYS A 29 -19.44 11.46 -34.98
CA LYS A 29 -19.90 11.63 -33.59
C LYS A 29 -19.31 10.58 -32.66
N ILE A 30 -19.27 10.89 -31.38
CA ILE A 30 -18.92 9.91 -30.34
C ILE A 30 -20.11 8.96 -30.18
N ALA A 31 -19.85 7.66 -30.34
CA ALA A 31 -20.86 6.62 -30.20
C ALA A 31 -20.90 6.08 -28.77
N GLU A 32 -19.75 5.92 -28.12
CA GLU A 32 -19.65 5.36 -26.78
C GLU A 32 -18.46 5.94 -26.02
N ILE A 33 -18.60 6.03 -24.70
CA ILE A 33 -17.54 6.40 -23.76
C ILE A 33 -17.40 5.29 -22.74
N ASN A 34 -16.27 4.61 -22.78
CA ASN A 34 -15.99 3.45 -21.97
C ASN A 34 -14.96 3.78 -20.89
N TYR A 35 -15.25 3.38 -19.65
CA TYR A 35 -14.30 3.50 -18.55
C TYR A 35 -13.12 2.55 -18.72
N ILE A 36 -11.90 3.06 -18.52
CA ILE A 36 -10.69 2.23 -18.40
C ILE A 36 -10.05 2.49 -17.05
N GLN A 37 -9.64 1.42 -16.39
CA GLN A 37 -8.92 1.49 -15.12
C GLN A 37 -7.54 2.14 -15.34
N PRO A 38 -7.17 3.17 -14.56
CA PRO A 38 -5.91 3.90 -14.72
C PRO A 38 -4.66 3.01 -14.83
N TRP A 39 -4.55 1.97 -14.00
CA TRP A 39 -3.39 1.07 -13.98
C TRP A 39 -3.20 0.21 -15.24
N LYS A 40 -4.22 0.11 -16.09
CA LYS A 40 -4.13 -0.62 -17.37
C LYS A 40 -3.47 0.21 -18.46
N VAL A 41 -3.44 1.52 -18.31
CA VAL A 41 -2.96 2.47 -19.31
C VAL A 41 -1.53 2.88 -18.98
N ARG A 42 -0.66 2.92 -19.99
CA ARG A 42 0.69 3.47 -19.90
C ARG A 42 0.98 4.33 -21.11
N TYR A 43 1.85 5.32 -20.94
CA TYR A 43 2.39 6.08 -22.06
C TYR A 43 3.22 5.17 -22.96
N ALA A 44 3.04 5.29 -24.27
CA ALA A 44 3.99 4.76 -25.23
C ALA A 44 5.24 5.64 -25.25
N SER A 45 6.42 5.02 -25.29
CA SER A 45 7.71 5.73 -25.34
C SER A 45 7.93 6.47 -26.65
N GLU A 46 7.36 5.95 -27.73
CA GLU A 46 7.43 6.51 -29.08
C GLU A 46 6.01 6.65 -29.59
N SER A 47 5.73 7.77 -30.23
CA SER A 47 4.46 8.03 -30.90
C SER A 47 4.56 7.71 -32.39
N GLU A 48 3.49 7.15 -32.96
CA GLU A 48 3.44 6.92 -34.42
C GLU A 48 3.33 8.23 -35.22
N ILE A 49 2.81 9.29 -34.59
CA ILE A 49 2.66 10.60 -35.20
C ILE A 49 3.36 11.64 -34.31
N GLU A 50 4.20 12.46 -34.94
CA GLU A 50 4.91 13.54 -34.27
C GLU A 50 3.92 14.51 -33.58
N GLY A 51 4.18 14.81 -32.31
CA GLY A 51 3.36 15.72 -31.51
C GLY A 51 2.02 15.15 -31.01
N VAL A 52 1.73 13.88 -31.24
CA VAL A 52 0.55 13.19 -30.67
C VAL A 52 1.03 12.14 -29.68
N GLN A 53 0.43 12.03 -28.50
CA GLN A 53 0.80 10.98 -27.56
C GLN A 53 0.04 9.68 -27.87
N ASP A 54 0.74 8.55 -27.79
CA ASP A 54 0.11 7.23 -27.84
C ASP A 54 0.09 6.58 -26.45
N PHE A 55 -0.90 5.70 -26.25
CA PHE A 55 -1.07 4.93 -25.04
C PHE A 55 -1.03 3.45 -25.33
N LEU A 56 -0.42 2.70 -24.42
CA LEU A 56 -0.42 1.25 -24.41
C LEU A 56 -1.40 0.77 -23.33
N ILE A 57 -2.26 -0.17 -23.69
CA ILE A 57 -3.23 -0.76 -22.78
C ILE A 57 -3.01 -2.27 -22.71
N SER A 58 -2.81 -2.77 -21.50
CA SER A 58 -2.81 -4.20 -21.22
C SER A 58 -3.76 -4.51 -20.07
N ASN A 59 -4.37 -5.70 -20.11
CA ASN A 59 -5.16 -6.19 -18.99
C ASN A 59 -4.28 -6.58 -17.79
N ASP A 60 -3.04 -6.97 -18.04
CA ASP A 60 -2.08 -7.37 -17.01
C ASP A 60 -0.66 -7.11 -17.50
N TRP A 61 -0.01 -6.14 -16.84
CA TRP A 61 1.37 -5.75 -17.13
C TRP A 61 2.42 -6.72 -16.59
N THR A 62 2.04 -7.64 -15.69
CA THR A 62 2.96 -8.66 -15.16
C THR A 62 3.15 -9.82 -16.13
N ASN A 63 2.21 -10.03 -17.08
CA ASN A 63 2.25 -11.10 -18.08
C ASN A 63 1.89 -10.58 -19.48
N THR A 64 2.79 -9.80 -20.06
CA THR A 64 2.61 -9.19 -21.40
C THR A 64 2.64 -10.20 -22.54
N LYS A 65 3.17 -11.41 -22.34
CA LYS A 65 3.11 -12.47 -23.36
C LYS A 65 1.69 -12.96 -23.57
N LYS A 66 0.94 -13.17 -22.48
CA LYS A 66 -0.47 -13.58 -22.53
C LYS A 66 -1.39 -12.40 -22.83
N PHE A 67 -1.06 -11.22 -22.31
CA PHE A 67 -1.82 -9.99 -22.49
C PHE A 67 -0.95 -8.95 -23.19
N PRO A 68 -0.74 -9.11 -24.52
CA PRO A 68 0.08 -8.17 -25.28
C PRO A 68 -0.51 -6.76 -25.19
N PRO A 69 0.31 -5.75 -24.83
CA PRO A 69 -0.14 -4.37 -24.82
C PRO A 69 -0.61 -3.96 -26.20
N LYS A 70 -1.78 -3.34 -26.26
CA LYS A 70 -2.34 -2.77 -27.48
C LYS A 70 -2.15 -1.27 -27.48
N ARG A 71 -1.72 -0.73 -28.61
CA ARG A 71 -1.53 0.71 -28.81
C ARG A 71 -2.83 1.37 -29.21
N TYR A 72 -3.07 2.55 -28.66
CA TYR A 72 -4.19 3.42 -28.98
C TYR A 72 -3.71 4.87 -29.01
N ARG A 73 -4.29 5.67 -29.88
CA ARG A 73 -3.93 7.09 -30.01
C ARG A 73 -4.65 7.92 -28.95
N GLU A 74 -4.05 9.04 -28.55
CA GLU A 74 -4.73 10.05 -27.75
C GLU A 74 -5.97 10.59 -28.46
N PHE A 75 -6.98 10.93 -27.66
CA PHE A 75 -8.21 11.51 -28.16
C PHE A 75 -7.98 12.87 -28.82
N ASN A 76 -8.38 12.97 -30.08
CA ASN A 76 -8.31 14.20 -30.85
C ASN A 76 -9.57 14.37 -31.70
N GLN A 77 -10.35 15.41 -31.43
CA GLN A 77 -11.58 15.71 -32.19
C GLN A 77 -11.32 16.09 -33.66
N LYS A 78 -10.10 16.55 -33.99
CA LYS A 78 -9.72 16.94 -35.36
C LYS A 78 -9.21 15.76 -36.19
N ASP A 79 -8.75 14.69 -35.53
CA ASP A 79 -8.24 13.48 -36.19
C ASP A 79 -9.05 12.27 -35.72
N THR A 80 -10.13 11.96 -36.45
CA THR A 80 -11.06 10.86 -36.14
C THR A 80 -10.79 9.60 -36.98
N LYS A 81 -9.59 9.48 -37.56
CA LYS A 81 -9.21 8.30 -38.36
C LYS A 81 -9.30 7.01 -37.54
N GLU A 82 -8.86 7.09 -36.29
CA GLU A 82 -8.93 5.95 -35.38
C GLU A 82 -10.32 5.78 -34.76
N PRO A 83 -10.92 4.58 -34.82
CA PRO A 83 -12.20 4.29 -34.18
C PRO A 83 -12.20 4.48 -32.67
N ASN A 84 -11.09 4.11 -32.04
CA ASN A 84 -10.94 4.07 -30.60
C ASN A 84 -9.76 4.95 -30.22
N GLN A 85 -10.01 5.91 -29.35
CA GLN A 85 -8.99 6.82 -28.86
C GLN A 85 -9.06 6.94 -27.34
N ILE A 86 -7.93 7.23 -26.72
CA ILE A 86 -7.83 7.32 -25.27
C ILE A 86 -7.86 8.78 -24.85
N LEU A 87 -8.88 9.13 -24.07
CA LEU A 87 -8.91 10.39 -23.35
C LEU A 87 -8.22 10.19 -22.00
N TYR A 88 -7.05 10.79 -21.86
CA TYR A 88 -6.27 10.81 -20.61
C TYR A 88 -6.40 12.20 -20.00
N VAL A 89 -7.16 12.33 -18.91
CA VAL A 89 -7.34 13.62 -18.23
C VAL A 89 -6.57 13.57 -16.92
N LYS A 90 -5.63 14.51 -16.77
CA LYS A 90 -4.78 14.62 -15.61
C LYS A 90 -4.88 16.01 -15.00
N GLU A 91 -4.75 16.08 -13.68
CA GLU A 91 -4.68 17.36 -13.01
C GLU A 91 -3.39 18.09 -13.36
N TYR A 92 -3.51 19.41 -13.48
CA TYR A 92 -2.34 20.25 -13.62
C TYR A 92 -1.53 20.23 -12.32
N ARG A 93 -0.28 19.79 -12.41
CA ARG A 93 0.71 19.96 -11.34
C ARG A 93 1.98 20.56 -11.92
N PRO A 94 2.47 21.68 -11.37
CA PRO A 94 3.66 22.36 -11.90
C PRO A 94 4.97 21.58 -11.68
N THR A 95 4.94 20.42 -11.02
CA THR A 95 6.13 19.68 -10.59
C THR A 95 6.14 18.22 -11.05
N LEU A 96 7.31 17.81 -11.55
CA LEU A 96 7.90 16.46 -11.69
C LEU A 96 7.69 15.58 -12.93
N SER A 97 6.62 15.65 -13.73
CA SER A 97 6.55 14.83 -14.96
C SER A 97 5.47 15.27 -15.95
N ASP A 98 5.83 15.34 -17.24
CA ASP A 98 4.87 15.54 -18.33
C ASP A 98 3.99 14.31 -18.60
N TYR A 99 4.31 13.17 -17.99
CA TYR A 99 3.64 11.90 -18.25
C TYR A 99 2.70 11.50 -17.11
N TYR A 100 3.20 11.35 -15.88
CA TYR A 100 2.38 10.83 -14.78
C TYR A 100 2.16 11.83 -13.65
N VAL A 101 0.94 11.82 -13.10
CA VAL A 101 0.60 12.57 -11.90
C VAL A 101 0.91 11.76 -10.65
N GLN A 102 1.34 12.46 -9.61
CA GLN A 102 1.56 11.87 -8.29
C GLN A 102 0.21 11.69 -7.57
N PRO A 103 -0.14 10.48 -7.08
CA PRO A 103 -1.38 10.27 -6.33
C PRO A 103 -1.52 11.18 -5.11
N TYR A 104 -2.73 11.61 -4.75
CA TYR A 104 -2.94 12.55 -3.64
C TYR A 104 -2.55 11.98 -2.28
N TYR A 105 -2.79 10.70 -2.04
CA TYR A 105 -2.49 10.06 -0.76
C TYR A 105 -0.99 9.93 -0.47
N ILE A 106 -0.12 10.25 -1.43
CA ILE A 106 1.33 10.08 -1.29
C ILE A 106 1.90 10.94 -0.14
N SER A 107 1.36 12.14 0.06
CA SER A 107 1.77 13.06 1.12
C SER A 107 1.32 12.56 2.49
N ALA A 108 0.16 11.90 2.53
CA ALA A 108 -0.41 11.31 3.73
C ALA A 108 0.02 9.85 3.96
N ARG A 109 0.88 9.28 3.09
CA ARG A 109 1.23 7.85 3.14
C ARG A 109 1.71 7.40 4.51
N TYR A 110 2.61 8.17 5.13
CA TYR A 110 3.12 7.85 6.46
C TYR A 110 2.02 7.92 7.52
N TRP A 111 1.12 8.90 7.44
CA TRP A 111 -0.01 8.98 8.36
C TRP A 111 -1.00 7.82 8.21
N ILE A 112 -1.27 7.40 6.96
CA ILE A 112 -2.09 6.22 6.67
C ILE A 112 -1.43 4.97 7.26
N GLU A 113 -0.13 4.79 7.04
CA GLU A 113 0.65 3.66 7.55
C GLU A 113 0.71 3.66 9.08
N THR A 114 0.96 4.81 9.71
CA THR A 114 0.93 4.95 11.18
C THR A 114 -0.44 4.61 11.74
N SER A 115 -1.53 5.13 11.15
CA SER A 115 -2.89 4.86 11.61
C SER A 115 -3.24 3.37 11.48
N TYR A 116 -2.79 2.74 10.39
CA TYR A 116 -2.92 1.30 10.20
C TYR A 116 -2.13 0.52 11.25
N GLU A 117 -0.88 0.88 11.52
CA GLU A 117 -0.04 0.20 12.51
C GLU A 117 -0.53 0.40 13.95
N ILE A 118 -1.07 1.57 14.28
CA ILE A 118 -1.77 1.82 15.55
C ILE A 118 -2.97 0.87 15.65
N SER A 119 -3.80 0.81 14.61
CA SER A 119 -4.96 -0.11 14.59
C SER A 119 -4.53 -1.57 14.75
N VAL A 120 -3.45 -1.98 14.08
CA VAL A 120 -2.84 -3.31 14.19
C VAL A 120 -2.32 -3.56 15.61
N TRP A 121 -1.72 -2.56 16.24
CA TRP A 121 -1.20 -2.63 17.61
C TRP A 121 -2.31 -2.73 18.65
N HIS A 122 -3.36 -1.89 18.58
CA HIS A 122 -4.53 -2.05 19.46
C HIS A 122 -5.20 -3.38 19.25
N LEU A 123 -5.36 -3.80 17.99
CA LEU A 123 -5.89 -5.13 17.68
C LEU A 123 -4.98 -6.23 18.26
N SER A 124 -3.65 -6.07 18.22
CA SER A 124 -2.69 -7.00 18.84
C SER A 124 -2.83 -7.04 20.36
N ASN A 125 -2.95 -5.89 21.02
CA ASN A 125 -3.14 -5.82 22.48
C ASN A 125 -4.50 -6.36 22.92
N ILE A 126 -5.60 -6.02 22.23
CA ILE A 126 -6.93 -6.60 22.48
C ILE A 126 -6.84 -8.12 22.37
N ARG A 127 -6.20 -8.61 21.30
CA ARG A 127 -5.98 -10.05 21.10
C ARG A 127 -5.10 -10.66 22.19
N ASN A 128 -4.15 -9.91 22.75
CA ASN A 128 -3.26 -10.33 23.84
C ASN A 128 -3.81 -9.98 25.25
N GLY A 129 -5.09 -9.58 25.35
CA GLY A 129 -5.75 -9.27 26.63
C GLY A 129 -5.15 -8.09 27.40
N PHE A 130 -4.50 -7.16 26.71
CA PHE A 130 -3.78 -6.01 27.30
C PHE A 130 -2.74 -6.40 28.35
N SER A 131 -2.27 -7.66 28.32
CA SER A 131 -1.27 -8.15 29.26
C SER A 131 0.05 -7.38 29.04
N PRO A 132 0.57 -6.68 30.06
CA PRO A 132 1.88 -6.05 29.97
C PRO A 132 2.98 -7.09 29.78
N GLN A 133 4.07 -6.65 29.16
CA GLN A 133 5.30 -7.39 28.86
C GLN A 133 5.71 -8.40 29.95
N LEU A 134 5.86 -9.66 29.54
CA LEU A 134 6.24 -10.79 30.39
C LEU A 134 7.62 -10.56 31.01
N HIS A 135 7.76 -10.68 32.32
CA HIS A 135 9.07 -10.85 32.97
C HIS A 135 9.27 -12.31 33.37
N ILE A 136 10.05 -13.02 32.57
CA ILE A 136 10.45 -14.41 32.74
C ILE A 136 11.71 -14.40 33.61
N ASN A 137 11.71 -15.11 34.73
CA ASN A 137 12.90 -15.36 35.54
C ASN A 137 13.08 -16.87 35.75
N PHE A 138 14.27 -17.37 35.50
CA PHE A 138 14.62 -18.77 35.53
C PHE A 138 15.52 -19.04 36.73
N VAL A 139 15.01 -19.67 37.80
CA VAL A 139 15.81 -19.97 38.99
C VAL A 139 16.41 -21.39 38.89
N GLY A 140 17.74 -21.54 38.82
CA GLY A 140 18.45 -22.82 38.73
C GLY A 140 19.89 -22.71 38.19
N PRO A 141 20.59 -23.85 37.96
CA PRO A 141 21.93 -23.84 37.41
C PRO A 141 21.95 -23.20 36.01
N VAL A 142 22.81 -22.21 35.86
CA VAL A 142 22.92 -21.35 34.68
C VAL A 142 23.35 -22.19 33.47
N PRO A 143 22.52 -22.32 32.41
CA PRO A 143 22.86 -23.13 31.25
C PRO A 143 24.05 -22.56 30.46
N PRO A 144 24.67 -23.36 29.57
CA PRO A 144 25.79 -22.89 28.77
C PRO A 144 25.36 -21.79 27.77
N PRO A 145 26.29 -20.87 27.38
CA PRO A 145 25.96 -19.65 26.66
C PRO A 145 25.24 -19.83 25.31
N GLU A 146 25.53 -20.89 24.55
CA GLU A 146 24.87 -21.15 23.27
C GLU A 146 23.39 -21.49 23.40
N LYS A 147 23.04 -22.30 24.42
CA LYS A 147 21.65 -22.69 24.67
C LYS A 147 20.79 -21.51 25.12
N MET A 148 21.36 -20.54 25.83
CA MET A 148 20.66 -19.30 26.18
C MET A 148 20.39 -18.42 24.95
N LYS A 149 21.37 -18.31 24.05
CA LYS A 149 21.21 -17.52 22.83
C LYS A 149 20.13 -18.08 21.91
N GLU A 150 20.05 -19.40 21.76
CA GLU A 150 18.97 -20.06 21.01
C GLU A 150 17.60 -19.79 21.64
N PHE A 151 17.53 -19.79 22.98
CA PHE A 151 16.32 -19.54 23.75
C PHE A 151 15.82 -18.09 23.62
N VAL A 152 16.70 -17.12 23.79
CA VAL A 152 16.38 -15.69 23.73
C VAL A 152 16.10 -15.24 22.29
N SER A 153 16.78 -15.82 21.30
CA SER A 153 16.49 -15.54 19.88
C SER A 153 15.12 -16.07 19.46
N ARG A 154 14.73 -17.25 19.95
CA ARG A 154 13.35 -17.75 19.83
C ARG A 154 12.34 -16.80 20.45
N LEU A 155 12.59 -16.35 21.68
CA LEU A 155 11.67 -15.48 22.40
C LEU A 155 11.56 -14.08 21.79
N ASN A 156 12.65 -13.47 21.33
CA ASN A 156 12.57 -12.14 20.72
C ASN A 156 11.93 -12.18 19.33
N LYS A 157 12.08 -13.25 18.54
CA LYS A 157 11.31 -13.46 17.31
C LYS A 157 9.84 -13.78 17.61
N GLU A 158 9.57 -14.28 18.81
CA GLU A 158 8.23 -14.55 19.31
C GLU A 158 7.46 -13.31 19.82
N PHE A 159 8.13 -12.19 20.11
CA PHE A 159 7.50 -10.97 20.66
C PHE A 159 7.84 -9.65 19.92
N SER A 160 8.20 -9.72 18.64
CA SER A 160 8.62 -8.57 17.81
C SER A 160 7.55 -8.01 16.86
N GLY A 161 7.14 -6.74 17.05
CA GLY A 161 6.40 -5.91 16.06
C GLY A 161 5.13 -5.21 16.59
N SER A 162 4.53 -4.29 15.82
CA SER A 162 3.16 -3.78 16.05
C SER A 162 2.13 -4.91 16.12
N ARG A 163 2.38 -5.98 15.36
CA ARG A 163 1.64 -7.25 15.40
C ARG A 163 1.94 -8.13 16.61
N LYS A 164 2.93 -7.77 17.44
CA LYS A 164 3.36 -8.45 18.67
C LYS A 164 3.65 -7.42 19.76
N ALA A 165 2.68 -6.56 20.03
CA ALA A 165 2.72 -5.69 21.18
C ALA A 165 2.80 -6.55 22.47
N GLY A 166 3.93 -6.46 23.19
CA GLY A 166 4.19 -7.22 24.42
C GLY A 166 5.53 -7.96 24.53
N GLY A 167 6.67 -7.33 24.18
CA GLY A 167 8.05 -7.87 24.38
C GLY A 167 8.32 -8.60 25.70
N ASN A 168 9.14 -9.66 25.69
CA ASN A 168 9.46 -10.42 26.91
C ASN A 168 10.78 -10.01 27.55
N ALA A 169 10.78 -9.77 28.86
CA ALA A 169 11.98 -9.82 29.70
C ALA A 169 12.26 -11.27 30.11
N ILE A 170 13.53 -11.69 30.06
CA ILE A 170 13.96 -13.04 30.44
C ILE A 170 15.22 -12.91 31.30
N THR A 171 15.23 -13.55 32.47
CA THR A 171 16.30 -13.54 33.48
C THR A 171 16.58 -14.96 33.91
N PHE A 172 17.84 -15.26 34.29
CA PHE A 172 18.23 -16.56 34.83
C PHE A 172 19.04 -16.32 36.12
N SER A 173 18.64 -16.92 37.25
CA SER A 173 19.21 -16.74 38.60
C SER A 173 19.61 -18.06 39.25
N GLY A 174 20.76 -18.12 39.92
CA GLY A 174 21.32 -19.37 40.45
C GLY A 174 20.69 -19.90 41.75
N SER A 175 20.06 -19.04 42.56
CA SER A 175 19.41 -19.41 43.84
C SER A 175 18.27 -18.44 44.19
N LYS A 176 17.43 -18.79 45.18
CA LYS A 176 16.29 -17.96 45.62
C LYS A 176 16.69 -16.58 46.16
N ASP A 177 17.85 -16.45 46.80
CA ASP A 177 18.34 -15.16 47.34
C ASP A 177 18.97 -14.26 46.26
N THR A 178 19.23 -14.80 45.07
CA THR A 178 19.69 -14.04 43.88
C THR A 178 18.56 -13.87 42.85
N ALA A 179 17.33 -14.22 43.20
CA ALA A 179 16.18 -14.05 42.34
C ALA A 179 15.79 -12.56 42.23
N PRO A 180 15.73 -11.97 41.03
CA PRO A 180 15.25 -10.60 40.87
C PRO A 180 13.81 -10.45 41.34
N THR A 181 13.57 -9.48 42.22
CA THR A 181 12.27 -9.09 42.76
C THR A 181 11.35 -8.59 41.64
N ILE A 182 10.15 -9.17 41.54
CA ILE A 182 9.12 -8.72 40.59
C ILE A 182 8.48 -7.45 41.13
N THR A 183 8.63 -6.34 40.41
CA THR A 183 7.80 -5.15 40.63
C THR A 183 6.69 -5.16 39.58
N PRO A 184 5.42 -5.41 39.94
CA PRO A 184 4.32 -5.19 39.02
C PRO A 184 4.32 -3.71 38.63
N ILE A 185 4.34 -3.40 37.33
CA ILE A 185 4.05 -2.04 36.90
C ILE A 185 2.54 -1.85 37.14
N PRO A 186 2.12 -0.92 38.02
CA PRO A 186 0.71 -0.73 38.31
C PRO A 186 -0.04 -0.35 37.03
N LEU A 187 -1.17 -1.03 36.79
CA LEU A 187 -2.03 -0.89 35.60
C LEU A 187 -2.73 0.48 35.52
N ASN A 188 -2.64 1.28 36.56
CA ASN A 188 -3.49 2.42 36.88
C ASN A 188 -3.33 3.64 35.94
N SER A 189 -2.50 3.53 34.90
CA SER A 189 -2.21 4.62 33.94
C SER A 189 -2.00 4.09 32.52
N MET A 190 -2.45 2.86 32.26
CA MET A 190 -2.41 2.28 30.91
C MET A 190 -3.60 2.77 30.07
N ASP A 191 -4.72 3.08 30.71
CA ASP A 191 -5.97 3.58 30.15
C ASP A 191 -5.78 4.91 29.40
N GLU A 192 -4.85 5.76 29.88
CA GLU A 192 -4.49 7.02 29.24
C GLU A 192 -3.57 6.85 28.00
N LYS A 193 -3.03 5.65 27.79
CA LYS A 193 -2.16 5.30 26.65
C LYS A 193 -2.88 4.50 25.56
N TYR A 194 -4.14 4.11 25.77
CA TYR A 194 -4.94 3.27 24.87
C TYR A 194 -6.08 4.04 24.20
#